data_AF-W2JUS2-F1
#
_entry.id   AF-W2JUS2-F1
#
_cell.length_a   1.000
_cell.length_b   1.000
_cell.length_c   1.000
_cell.angle_alpha   90.00
_cell.angle_beta   90.00
_cell.angle_gamma   90.00
#
_symmetry.space_group_name_H-M   'P 1'
#
loop_
_entity.id
_entity.type
_entity.pdbx_description
1 polymer ?
#
loop_
_entity_poly.entity_id
_entity_poly.type
_entity_poly.pdbx_seq_one_letter_code
_entity_poly.pdbx_strand_id
1 'polypeptide(L)'
;MARYFSTPGNETLNATAVLGDTDTKNYTMNVTDPSSEENPTIEIVSPAWSDSLSATNLKDLNTRGYLSYSIAEKLILLTLNTVPYSPKHKPDSTNETDPFGQFAWLNATLWGLRNGNKFAYIAGHIPPIIDAQDGSPMWEASYIDSYKKIVTQYADVIKAQIFGHTHSIEFRLPLTADMESQDPDQVIAADNSDQSSQLVPLFMSAAISPMFYNNPAFMVWDFDPSTYDLMDFTVYGTNLSDNNQSALDWQPLFKASTAYNVSSLSWSEMNNFIVNAATDSALVEQYYYNSQALSYQQTSCEDSVCLTWYLCSMMWWSTPEDYTACLAAGSRLESTSAATSPLPSTFVLASITILALWL
;
A
#
# COMPACT_ATOMS: atom_id res chain seq x y z
N MET A 1 4.21 -22.90 -15.48
CA MET A 1 5.36 -22.87 -14.55
C MET A 1 6.24 -21.70 -14.91
N ALA A 2 6.16 -20.60 -14.15
CA ALA A 2 7.08 -19.50 -14.31
C ALA A 2 8.50 -20.02 -14.05
N ARG A 3 9.41 -19.82 -14.99
CA ARG A 3 10.84 -20.08 -14.78
C ARG A 3 11.39 -18.85 -14.07
N TYR A 4 11.53 -18.93 -12.75
CA TYR A 4 12.36 -17.97 -12.02
C TYR A 4 13.79 -18.14 -12.51
N PHE A 5 14.36 -17.07 -13.08
CA PHE A 5 15.77 -17.03 -13.43
C PHE A 5 16.57 -16.89 -12.14
N SER A 6 16.93 -18.00 -11.51
CA SER A 6 18.20 -18.02 -10.76
C SER A 6 19.29 -18.41 -11.74
N THR A 7 20.25 -17.52 -11.96
CA THR A 7 21.56 -17.95 -12.46
C THR A 7 22.10 -19.01 -11.51
N PRO A 8 22.75 -20.09 -11.99
CA PRO A 8 23.30 -21.12 -11.11
C PRO A 8 24.46 -20.53 -10.30
N GLY A 9 24.20 -20.17 -9.04
CA GLY A 9 25.18 -19.58 -8.15
C GLY A 9 24.53 -19.10 -6.85
N ASN A 10 25.28 -19.16 -5.76
CA ASN A 10 24.91 -18.65 -4.44
C ASN A 10 25.03 -17.10 -4.41
N GLU A 11 24.61 -16.45 -5.49
CA GLU A 11 24.71 -15.01 -5.69
C GLU A 11 23.46 -14.37 -5.08
N THR A 12 23.67 -13.47 -4.12
CA THR A 12 22.63 -12.56 -3.67
C THR A 12 22.08 -11.84 -4.91
N LEU A 13 20.77 -11.97 -5.16
CA LEU A 13 20.08 -11.18 -6.16
C LEU A 13 20.23 -9.70 -5.79
N ASN A 14 20.59 -8.85 -6.75
CA ASN A 14 20.86 -7.42 -6.55
C ASN A 14 19.86 -6.78 -5.55
N ALA A 15 20.37 -6.33 -4.41
CA ALA A 15 19.60 -5.63 -3.38
C ALA A 15 19.87 -4.12 -3.46
N THR A 16 18.88 -3.31 -3.09
CA THR A 16 19.02 -1.86 -3.08
C THR A 16 18.29 -1.25 -1.88
N ALA A 17 18.63 -0.01 -1.57
CA ALA A 17 18.20 0.67 -0.37
C ALA A 17 16.88 1.45 -0.58
N VAL A 18 16.00 1.36 0.40
CA VAL A 18 14.87 2.27 0.62
C VAL A 18 14.95 2.70 2.07
N LEU A 19 15.09 3.99 2.34
CA LEU A 19 15.20 4.52 3.70
C LEU A 19 13.82 4.57 4.36
N GLY A 20 13.72 4.00 5.55
CA GLY A 20 12.57 4.10 6.43
C GLY A 20 12.69 5.22 7.46
N ASP A 21 11.55 5.58 8.06
CA ASP A 21 11.48 6.59 9.13
C ASP A 21 12.23 6.16 10.38
N THR A 22 12.34 4.85 10.63
CA THR A 22 13.03 4.27 11.80
C THR A 22 14.49 3.90 11.55
N ASP A 23 14.98 3.97 10.31
CA ASP A 23 16.41 3.79 10.02
C ASP A 23 17.23 4.95 10.62
N THR A 24 16.60 6.11 10.74
CA THR A 24 17.17 7.27 11.43
C THR A 24 16.62 7.38 12.87
N LYS A 25 16.74 8.55 13.50
CA LYS A 25 16.16 8.78 14.84
C LYS A 25 14.65 9.03 14.76
N ASN A 26 13.87 8.06 14.28
CA ASN A 26 12.39 8.07 14.20
C ASN A 26 11.83 9.36 13.57
N TYR A 27 11.67 9.36 12.24
CA TYR A 27 11.29 10.50 11.40
C TYR A 27 12.26 11.70 11.43
N THR A 28 13.39 11.58 12.12
CA THR A 28 14.36 12.68 12.23
C THR A 28 15.42 12.56 11.14
N MET A 29 15.39 13.44 10.15
CA MET A 29 16.37 13.54 9.07
C MET A 29 16.48 15.00 8.63
N ASN A 30 17.68 15.59 8.65
CA ASN A 30 17.81 16.94 8.09
C ASN A 30 17.69 16.86 6.56
N VAL A 31 16.97 17.80 5.96
CA VAL A 31 16.99 18.00 4.50
C VAL A 31 18.21 18.88 4.17
N THR A 32 19.27 18.26 3.65
CA THR A 32 20.51 18.94 3.24
C THR A 32 20.46 19.30 1.76
N ASP A 33 21.34 20.21 1.31
CA ASP A 33 21.47 20.51 -0.12
C ASP A 33 22.33 19.42 -0.81
N PRO A 34 21.73 18.58 -1.67
CA PRO A 34 22.45 17.45 -2.29
C PRO A 34 23.54 17.89 -3.27
N SER A 35 23.61 19.18 -3.63
CA SER A 35 24.68 19.72 -4.48
C SER A 35 25.94 20.11 -3.72
N SER A 36 25.85 20.27 -2.39
CA SER A 36 26.94 20.81 -1.56
C SER A 36 27.49 19.82 -0.55
N GLU A 37 26.69 18.88 -0.05
CA GLU A 37 27.10 17.95 1.01
C GLU A 37 26.43 16.57 0.95
N GLU A 38 27.07 15.59 1.60
CA GLU A 38 26.44 14.32 1.96
C GLU A 38 25.62 14.49 3.24
N ASN A 39 24.53 13.75 3.36
CA ASN A 39 23.62 13.87 4.48
C ASN A 39 24.15 13.08 5.69
N PRO A 40 24.45 13.74 6.83
CA PRO A 40 25.08 13.07 7.96
C PRO A 40 24.17 12.04 8.64
N THR A 41 22.85 12.10 8.43
CA THR A 41 21.92 11.10 8.97
C THR A 41 21.92 9.84 8.10
N ILE A 42 21.96 10.02 6.78
CA ILE A 42 22.00 8.89 5.84
C ILE A 42 23.35 8.17 5.91
N GLU A 43 24.46 8.92 6.04
CA GLU A 43 25.81 8.35 6.18
C GLU A 43 25.97 7.43 7.40
N ILE A 44 25.10 7.54 8.42
CA ILE A 44 25.13 6.62 9.57
C ILE A 44 24.67 5.22 9.19
N VAL A 45 23.70 5.11 8.27
CA VAL A 45 23.05 3.83 7.91
C VAL A 45 23.49 3.27 6.57
N SER A 46 23.95 4.13 5.66
CA SER A 46 24.39 3.72 4.33
C SER A 46 25.54 2.70 4.30
N PRO A 47 26.44 2.59 5.31
CA PRO A 47 27.49 1.57 5.29
C PRO A 47 26.95 0.13 5.20
N ALA A 48 25.72 -0.13 5.66
CA ALA A 48 25.06 -1.43 5.53
C ALA A 48 24.87 -1.87 4.07
N TRP A 49 24.91 -0.93 3.12
CA TRP A 49 24.71 -1.16 1.70
C TRP A 49 26.01 -1.20 0.89
N SER A 50 27.18 -1.09 1.54
CA SER A 50 28.49 -1.01 0.86
C SER A 50 28.79 -2.22 -0.02
N ASP A 51 28.28 -3.40 0.36
CA ASP A 51 28.48 -4.65 -0.40
C ASP A 51 27.47 -4.83 -1.55
N SER A 52 26.34 -4.09 -1.51
CA SER A 52 25.24 -4.21 -2.48
C SER A 52 25.21 -3.06 -3.51
N LEU A 53 25.77 -1.90 -3.17
CA LEU A 53 25.74 -0.70 -4.01
C LEU A 53 27.12 -0.37 -4.58
N SER A 54 27.14 0.13 -5.82
CA SER A 54 28.34 0.73 -6.39
C SER A 54 28.75 1.99 -5.62
N ALA A 55 30.01 2.40 -5.70
CA ALA A 55 30.48 3.63 -5.06
C ALA A 55 29.69 4.88 -5.50
N THR A 56 29.25 4.93 -6.77
CA THR A 56 28.40 6.01 -7.28
C THR A 56 27.01 5.97 -6.66
N ASN A 57 26.38 4.80 -6.59
CA ASN A 57 25.06 4.66 -5.98
C ASN A 57 25.11 4.94 -4.48
N LEU A 58 26.18 4.52 -3.78
CA LEU A 58 26.34 4.81 -2.37
C LEU A 58 26.51 6.31 -2.11
N LYS A 59 27.27 7.02 -2.96
CA LYS A 59 27.38 8.49 -2.90
C LYS A 59 26.04 9.18 -3.16
N ASP A 60 25.32 8.72 -4.18
CA ASP A 60 23.98 9.22 -4.48
C ASP A 60 23.03 8.98 -3.29
N LEU A 61 23.06 7.80 -2.67
CA LEU A 61 22.29 7.51 -1.46
C LEU A 61 22.65 8.48 -0.35
N ASN A 62 23.94 8.67 -0.05
CA ASN A 62 24.40 9.58 1.00
C ASN A 62 23.95 11.02 0.79
N THR A 63 23.94 11.52 -0.44
CA THR A 63 23.57 12.93 -0.71
C THR A 63 22.07 13.21 -0.60
N ARG A 64 21.21 12.27 -1.02
CA ARG A 64 19.77 12.56 -1.20
C ARG A 64 18.80 11.46 -0.75
N GLY A 65 19.29 10.24 -0.51
CA GLY A 65 18.48 9.13 0.00
C GLY A 65 17.64 8.37 -1.04
N TYR A 66 17.74 8.74 -2.33
CA TYR A 66 16.98 8.14 -3.43
C TYR A 66 17.87 7.74 -4.60
N LEU A 67 17.52 6.64 -5.28
CA LEU A 67 18.35 5.98 -6.29
C LEU A 67 17.58 5.65 -7.56
N SER A 68 18.32 5.49 -8.65
CA SER A 68 17.85 4.90 -9.91
C SER A 68 18.73 3.69 -10.24
N TYR A 69 18.13 2.52 -10.34
CA TYR A 69 18.84 1.25 -10.47
C TYR A 69 18.29 0.41 -11.63
N SER A 70 19.15 -0.04 -12.56
CA SER A 70 18.72 -0.88 -13.68
C SER A 70 18.49 -2.32 -13.19
N ILE A 71 17.25 -2.79 -13.26
CA ILE A 71 16.88 -4.16 -12.87
C ILE A 71 16.59 -5.08 -14.07
N ALA A 72 16.38 -4.51 -15.25
CA ALA A 72 16.40 -5.22 -16.53
C ALA A 72 16.90 -4.27 -17.64
N GLU A 73 17.01 -4.78 -18.88
CA GLU A 73 17.46 -3.99 -20.05
C GLU A 73 16.67 -2.68 -20.22
N LYS A 74 15.35 -2.75 -20.01
CA LYS A 74 14.42 -1.63 -20.17
C LYS A 74 13.68 -1.25 -18.91
N LEU A 75 14.03 -1.82 -17.76
CA LEU A 75 13.34 -1.57 -16.49
C LEU A 75 14.29 -0.97 -15.45
N ILE A 76 13.91 0.18 -14.94
CA ILE A 76 14.64 0.92 -13.90
C ILE A 76 13.79 0.95 -12.63
N LEU A 77 14.39 0.61 -11.50
CA LEU A 77 13.82 0.81 -10.17
C LEU A 77 14.23 2.18 -9.64
N LEU A 78 13.26 3.00 -9.29
CA LEU A 78 13.41 4.30 -8.66
C LEU A 78 13.05 4.16 -7.19
N THR A 79 14.02 4.22 -6.29
CA THR A 79 13.75 4.23 -4.85
C THR A 79 13.67 5.66 -4.35
N LEU A 80 12.64 5.97 -3.56
CA LEU A 80 12.38 7.31 -3.04
C LEU A 80 12.76 7.41 -1.56
N ASN A 81 13.27 8.58 -1.17
CA ASN A 81 13.38 9.00 0.21
C ASN A 81 12.08 9.67 0.65
N THR A 82 11.20 8.89 1.26
CA THR A 82 9.83 9.34 1.60
C THR A 82 9.73 9.96 2.99
N VAL A 83 10.80 9.88 3.79
CA VAL A 83 10.80 10.34 5.19
C VAL A 83 10.47 11.85 5.32
N PRO A 84 11.03 12.74 4.47
CA PRO A 84 10.70 14.18 4.50
C PRO A 84 9.26 14.55 4.19
N TYR A 85 8.50 13.62 3.60
CA TYR A 85 7.11 13.89 3.22
C TYR A 85 6.12 13.68 4.35
N SER A 86 6.53 13.01 5.42
CA SER A 86 5.63 12.70 6.53
C SER A 86 5.33 13.93 7.39
N PRO A 87 4.08 14.11 7.85
CA PRO A 87 3.74 15.12 8.86
C PRO A 87 4.49 14.98 10.18
N LYS A 88 5.09 13.81 10.43
CA LYS A 88 5.89 13.51 11.64
C LYS A 88 7.38 13.87 11.47
N HIS A 89 7.80 14.31 10.28
CA HIS A 89 9.19 14.60 9.96
C HIS A 89 9.81 15.66 10.87
N LYS A 90 11.07 15.45 11.27
CA LYS A 90 11.83 16.39 12.11
C LYS A 90 13.22 16.67 11.53
N PRO A 91 13.62 17.95 11.38
CA PRO A 91 12.83 19.16 11.60
C PRO A 91 11.65 19.25 10.63
N ASP A 92 10.64 20.04 10.99
CA ASP A 92 9.46 20.25 10.14
C ASP A 92 9.89 20.73 8.74
N SER A 93 9.49 19.96 7.72
CA SER A 93 9.81 20.14 6.31
C SER A 93 8.60 20.58 5.49
N THR A 94 7.46 20.90 6.11
CA THR A 94 6.21 21.30 5.42
C THR A 94 6.34 22.53 4.52
N ASN A 95 7.29 23.43 4.82
CA ASN A 95 7.57 24.62 4.01
C ASN A 95 8.52 24.35 2.82
N GLU A 96 9.18 23.20 2.79
CA GLU A 96 10.00 22.78 1.65
C GLU A 96 9.10 22.24 0.55
N THR A 97 9.13 22.84 -0.64
CA THR A 97 8.22 22.38 -1.72
C THR A 97 8.69 21.08 -2.39
N ASP A 98 9.99 20.81 -2.33
CA ASP A 98 10.61 19.61 -2.89
C ASP A 98 11.88 19.21 -2.10
N PRO A 99 11.72 18.59 -0.92
CA PRO A 99 12.85 18.08 -0.14
C PRO A 99 13.84 17.28 -0.98
N PHE A 100 15.12 17.64 -0.91
CA PHE A 100 16.22 17.06 -1.70
C PHE A 100 16.05 17.16 -3.24
N GLY A 101 15.13 17.99 -3.75
CA GLY A 101 14.86 18.10 -5.19
C GLY A 101 14.32 16.80 -5.82
N GLN A 102 13.70 15.94 -5.01
CA GLN A 102 13.31 14.59 -5.41
C GLN A 102 12.19 14.57 -6.45
N PHE A 103 11.19 15.44 -6.36
CA PHE A 103 10.13 15.53 -7.37
C PHE A 103 10.64 16.05 -8.70
N ALA A 104 11.50 17.07 -8.69
CA ALA A 104 12.19 17.54 -9.89
C ALA A 104 13.01 16.42 -10.54
N TRP A 105 13.77 15.67 -9.73
CA TRP A 105 14.52 14.50 -10.17
C TRP A 105 13.63 13.38 -10.73
N LEU A 106 12.53 13.04 -10.04
CA LEU A 106 11.62 11.97 -10.43
C LEU A 106 10.97 12.30 -11.78
N ASN A 107 10.47 13.53 -11.94
CA ASN A 107 9.88 14.01 -13.19
C ASN A 107 10.89 13.97 -14.35
N ALA A 108 12.11 14.47 -14.14
CA ALA A 108 13.16 14.46 -15.17
C ALA A 108 13.58 13.03 -15.54
N THR A 109 13.68 12.14 -14.54
CA THR A 109 14.05 10.74 -14.74
C THR A 109 12.99 10.01 -15.54
N LEU A 110 11.72 10.10 -15.15
CA LEU A 110 10.60 9.47 -15.87
C LEU A 110 10.46 10.00 -17.30
N TRP A 111 10.65 11.30 -17.51
CA TRP A 111 10.71 11.89 -18.85
C TRP A 111 11.82 11.27 -19.70
N GLY A 112 13.01 11.11 -19.13
CA GLY A 112 14.15 10.46 -19.78
C GLY A 112 13.87 9.00 -20.12
N LEU A 113 13.22 8.25 -19.22
CA LEU A 113 12.83 6.85 -19.45
C LEU A 113 11.81 6.73 -20.58
N ARG A 114 10.79 7.61 -20.61
CA ARG A 114 9.82 7.67 -21.71
C ARG A 114 10.52 7.82 -23.06
N ASN A 115 11.40 8.81 -23.18
CA ASN A 115 12.11 9.09 -24.44
C ASN A 115 13.14 8.02 -24.81
N GLY A 116 13.60 7.25 -23.81
CA GLY A 116 14.50 6.12 -23.97
C GLY A 116 13.80 4.80 -24.26
N ASN A 117 12.47 4.75 -24.36
CA ASN A 117 11.66 3.52 -24.43
C ASN A 117 11.97 2.54 -23.29
N LYS A 118 12.08 3.07 -22.06
CA LYS A 118 12.28 2.33 -20.82
C LYS A 118 11.10 2.56 -19.87
N PHE A 119 11.00 1.69 -18.88
CA PHE A 119 9.95 1.64 -17.89
C PHE A 119 10.50 1.83 -16.48
N ALA A 120 9.62 2.19 -15.54
CA ALA A 120 9.96 2.44 -14.16
C ALA A 120 9.14 1.57 -13.20
N TYR A 121 9.79 1.00 -12.20
CA TYR A 121 9.17 0.68 -10.92
C TYR A 121 9.52 1.77 -9.92
N ILE A 122 8.56 2.17 -9.09
CA ILE A 122 8.78 3.11 -7.99
C ILE A 122 8.66 2.34 -6.68
N ALA A 123 9.63 2.54 -5.79
CA ALA A 123 9.58 2.01 -4.43
C ALA A 123 9.85 3.11 -3.39
N GLY A 124 9.17 3.05 -2.25
CA GLY A 124 9.37 3.97 -1.13
C GLY A 124 9.04 3.31 0.20
N HIS A 125 9.33 3.97 1.31
CA HIS A 125 8.98 3.42 2.63
C HIS A 125 7.57 3.86 3.04
N ILE A 126 7.41 5.14 3.36
CA ILE A 126 6.14 5.73 3.79
C ILE A 126 5.27 5.93 2.55
N PRO A 127 4.06 5.36 2.48
CA PRO A 127 3.17 5.54 1.34
C PRO A 127 2.49 6.93 1.33
N PRO A 128 2.23 7.51 0.14
CA PRO A 128 1.52 8.79 -0.03
C PRO A 128 -0.01 8.63 0.13
N ILE A 129 -0.47 8.19 1.29
CA ILE A 129 -1.88 7.77 1.51
C ILE A 129 -2.47 8.38 2.79
N ILE A 130 -3.79 8.23 2.93
CA ILE A 130 -4.46 8.27 4.23
C ILE A 130 -4.47 6.85 4.82
N ASP A 131 -4.11 6.72 6.09
CA ASP A 131 -3.97 5.43 6.77
C ASP A 131 -5.33 4.75 6.97
N ALA A 132 -5.40 3.48 6.60
CA ALA A 132 -6.55 2.63 6.83
C ALA A 132 -6.71 2.19 8.29
N GLN A 133 -5.80 2.53 9.21
CA GLN A 133 -5.97 2.21 10.63
C GLN A 133 -6.61 3.34 11.43
N ASP A 134 -6.17 4.58 11.22
CA ASP A 134 -6.60 5.72 12.05
C ASP A 134 -7.04 6.96 11.24
N GLY A 135 -6.97 6.92 9.91
CA GLY A 135 -7.36 8.02 9.04
C GLY A 135 -6.35 9.17 9.02
N SER A 136 -5.18 8.98 9.62
CA SER A 136 -4.12 9.99 9.60
C SER A 136 -3.40 10.04 8.24
N PRO A 137 -2.96 11.23 7.78
CA PRO A 137 -2.17 11.33 6.57
C PRO A 137 -0.74 10.82 6.81
N MET A 138 -0.26 9.97 5.91
CA MET A 138 1.12 9.44 5.95
C MET A 138 2.11 10.42 5.33
N TRP A 139 1.67 11.18 4.34
CA TRP A 139 2.38 12.32 3.73
C TRP A 139 1.56 13.59 3.87
N GLU A 140 2.21 14.75 3.88
CA GLU A 140 1.50 16.03 3.71
C GLU A 140 0.74 16.06 2.38
N ALA A 141 -0.47 16.63 2.38
CA ALA A 141 -1.37 16.62 1.23
C ALA A 141 -0.73 17.22 -0.03
N SER A 142 0.05 18.30 0.12
CA SER A 142 0.78 18.95 -1.00
C SER A 142 1.79 18.03 -1.68
N TYR A 143 2.41 17.12 -0.92
CA TYR A 143 3.32 16.12 -1.46
C TYR A 143 2.58 14.96 -2.12
N ILE A 144 1.45 14.53 -1.56
CA ILE A 144 0.57 13.53 -2.21
C ILE A 144 0.12 14.06 -3.58
N ASP A 145 -0.36 15.31 -3.64
CA ASP A 145 -0.83 15.92 -4.88
C ASP A 145 0.30 16.07 -5.91
N SER A 146 1.48 16.50 -5.46
CA SER A 146 2.66 16.62 -6.32
C SER A 146 3.09 15.26 -6.90
N TYR A 147 3.10 14.21 -6.06
CA TYR A 147 3.42 12.86 -6.47
C TYR A 147 2.38 12.29 -7.44
N LYS A 148 1.08 12.38 -7.10
CA LYS A 148 -0.03 11.98 -7.98
C LYS A 148 0.06 12.62 -9.35
N LYS A 149 0.32 13.94 -9.41
CA LYS A 149 0.49 14.65 -10.69
C LYS A 149 1.61 14.04 -11.54
N ILE A 150 2.75 13.74 -10.93
CA ILE A 150 3.88 13.13 -11.64
C ILE A 150 3.52 11.72 -12.11
N VAL A 151 3.01 10.85 -11.24
CA VAL A 151 2.76 9.45 -11.62
C VAL A 151 1.61 9.31 -12.62
N THR A 152 0.58 10.16 -12.53
CA THR A 152 -0.48 10.26 -13.54
C THR A 152 0.08 10.73 -14.88
N GLN A 153 0.98 11.73 -14.87
CA GLN A 153 1.62 12.20 -16.10
C GLN A 153 2.44 11.10 -16.79
N TYR A 154 3.03 10.16 -16.05
CA TYR A 154 3.91 9.09 -16.56
C TYR A 154 3.34 7.66 -16.42
N ALA A 155 2.02 7.52 -16.40
CA ALA A 155 1.34 6.23 -16.23
C ALA A 155 1.63 5.20 -17.35
N ASP A 156 2.06 5.64 -18.53
CA ASP A 156 2.55 4.79 -19.62
C ASP A 156 3.94 4.19 -19.37
N VAL A 157 4.76 4.85 -18.54
CA VAL A 157 6.14 4.48 -18.22
C VAL A 157 6.24 3.72 -16.90
N ILE A 158 5.45 4.13 -15.92
CA ILE A 158 5.42 3.51 -14.60
C ILE A 158 4.67 2.19 -14.70
N LYS A 159 5.25 1.14 -14.13
CA LYS A 159 4.71 -0.23 -14.18
C LYS A 159 4.41 -0.82 -12.81
N ALA A 160 4.95 -0.21 -11.76
CA ALA A 160 4.69 -0.58 -10.38
C ALA A 160 4.93 0.60 -9.44
N GLN A 161 4.19 0.63 -8.34
CA GLN A 161 4.39 1.52 -7.20
C GLN A 161 4.27 0.70 -5.92
N ILE A 162 5.37 0.53 -5.17
CA ILE A 162 5.44 -0.38 -4.03
C ILE A 162 5.99 0.35 -2.80
N PHE A 163 5.23 0.36 -1.72
CA PHE A 163 5.59 1.01 -0.47
C PHE A 163 5.56 0.02 0.71
N GLY A 164 6.00 0.45 1.89
CA GLY A 164 5.97 -0.34 3.12
C GLY A 164 5.29 0.44 4.24
N HIS A 165 5.97 0.54 5.38
CA HIS A 165 5.63 1.35 6.55
C HIS A 165 4.36 0.96 7.33
N THR A 166 3.25 0.68 6.67
CA THR A 166 1.95 0.35 7.30
C THR A 166 1.97 -1.00 8.01
N HIS A 167 2.94 -1.87 7.69
CA HIS A 167 3.00 -3.27 8.09
C HIS A 167 1.73 -4.06 7.69
N SER A 168 1.05 -3.58 6.66
CA SER A 168 -0.25 -4.07 6.22
C SER A 168 -0.25 -4.22 4.70
N ILE A 169 -0.71 -5.36 4.23
CA ILE A 169 -0.73 -5.74 2.80
C ILE A 169 -1.98 -5.14 2.17
N GLU A 170 -1.79 -4.06 1.45
CA GLU A 170 -2.89 -3.23 0.97
C GLU A 170 -2.63 -2.71 -0.44
N PHE A 171 -3.67 -2.20 -1.09
CA PHE A 171 -3.52 -1.41 -2.30
C PHE A 171 -4.36 -0.13 -2.23
N ARG A 172 -4.02 0.83 -3.10
CA ARG A 172 -4.80 2.04 -3.39
C ARG A 172 -5.00 2.18 -4.88
N LEU A 173 -6.24 2.34 -5.30
CA LEU A 173 -6.64 2.59 -6.68
C LEU A 173 -6.60 4.11 -6.95
N PRO A 174 -5.75 4.59 -7.88
CA PRO A 174 -5.76 5.97 -8.31
C PRO A 174 -7.12 6.36 -8.91
N LEU A 175 -7.63 7.53 -8.55
CA LEU A 175 -8.87 8.05 -9.12
C LEU A 175 -8.62 8.58 -10.53
N THR A 176 -9.55 8.31 -11.46
CA THR A 176 -9.56 9.00 -12.75
C THR A 176 -10.05 10.44 -12.57
N ALA A 177 -9.80 11.31 -13.55
CA ALA A 177 -10.29 12.69 -13.50
C ALA A 177 -11.83 12.77 -13.35
N ASP A 178 -12.56 11.82 -13.94
CA ASP A 178 -14.01 11.73 -13.81
C ASP A 178 -14.42 11.30 -12.40
N MET A 179 -13.66 10.40 -11.76
CA MET A 179 -13.89 9.99 -10.37
C MET A 179 -13.56 11.12 -9.38
N GLU A 180 -12.47 11.86 -9.60
CA GLU A 180 -12.11 13.02 -8.77
C GLU A 180 -13.16 14.16 -8.86
N SER A 181 -13.94 14.21 -9.94
CA SER A 181 -15.01 15.20 -10.11
C SER A 181 -16.32 14.82 -9.40
N GLN A 182 -16.43 13.58 -8.92
CA GLN A 182 -17.59 13.07 -8.20
C GLN A 182 -17.41 13.28 -6.70
N ASP A 183 -18.52 13.28 -5.96
CA ASP A 183 -18.48 13.22 -4.51
C ASP A 183 -17.84 11.88 -4.09
N PRO A 184 -16.86 11.86 -3.15
CA PRO A 184 -16.25 10.64 -2.65
C PRO A 184 -17.24 9.53 -2.28
N ASP A 185 -18.45 9.90 -1.85
CA ASP A 185 -19.53 8.95 -1.54
C ASP A 185 -20.06 8.13 -2.73
N GLN A 186 -19.95 8.67 -3.94
CA GLN A 186 -20.45 8.07 -5.18
C GLN A 186 -19.38 7.27 -5.91
N VAL A 187 -18.11 7.57 -5.66
CA VAL A 187 -16.97 6.95 -6.36
C VAL A 187 -16.94 5.44 -6.19
N ILE A 188 -17.23 4.93 -4.99
CA ILE A 188 -17.18 3.49 -4.68
C ILE A 188 -18.49 2.78 -5.02
N ALA A 189 -19.62 3.48 -4.96
CA ALA A 189 -20.94 2.90 -5.23
C ALA A 189 -21.35 2.95 -6.71
N ALA A 190 -20.65 3.73 -7.54
CA ALA A 190 -20.89 3.78 -8.97
C ALA A 190 -20.34 2.51 -9.64
N ASP A 191 -21.18 1.87 -10.47
CA ASP A 191 -20.74 0.78 -11.35
C ASP A 191 -19.80 1.35 -12.42
N ASN A 192 -18.52 1.43 -12.05
CA ASN A 192 -17.43 1.85 -12.91
C ASN A 192 -16.69 0.63 -13.50
N SER A 193 -17.30 -0.56 -13.51
CA SER A 193 -16.66 -1.81 -13.95
C SER A 193 -16.20 -1.79 -15.41
N ASP A 194 -16.89 -1.00 -16.24
CA ASP A 194 -16.53 -0.80 -17.65
C ASP A 194 -15.44 0.28 -17.86
N GLN A 195 -15.03 1.01 -16.81
CA GLN A 195 -13.94 1.97 -16.92
C GLN A 195 -12.60 1.25 -17.06
N SER A 196 -11.74 1.79 -17.91
CA SER A 196 -10.35 1.35 -18.03
C SER A 196 -9.44 2.57 -17.96
N SER A 197 -8.34 2.40 -17.24
CA SER A 197 -7.34 3.43 -17.05
C SER A 197 -5.94 2.83 -17.10
N GLN A 198 -4.98 3.63 -17.53
CA GLN A 198 -3.55 3.28 -17.50
C GLN A 198 -2.89 3.69 -16.18
N LEU A 199 -3.62 4.34 -15.27
CA LEU A 199 -3.11 4.71 -13.95
C LEU A 199 -2.65 3.46 -13.19
N VAL A 200 -1.57 3.58 -12.43
CA VAL A 200 -0.92 2.43 -11.81
C VAL A 200 -1.35 2.32 -10.35
N PRO A 201 -1.98 1.22 -9.90
CA PRO A 201 -2.28 1.03 -8.48
C PRO A 201 -1.03 1.09 -7.59
N LEU A 202 -1.22 1.60 -6.38
CA LEU A 202 -0.18 1.67 -5.36
C LEU A 202 -0.35 0.49 -4.41
N PHE A 203 0.74 -0.23 -4.10
CA PHE A 203 0.70 -1.38 -3.21
C PHE A 203 1.56 -1.17 -1.97
N MET A 204 1.07 -1.61 -0.80
CA MET A 204 1.83 -1.69 0.44
C MET A 204 2.27 -3.14 0.67
N SER A 205 3.54 -3.30 1.01
CA SER A 205 4.17 -4.61 1.24
C SER A 205 4.04 -5.07 2.68
N ALA A 206 4.03 -6.39 2.85
CA ALA A 206 4.07 -7.04 4.15
C ALA A 206 5.30 -6.65 4.99
N ALA A 207 5.19 -6.81 6.31
CA ALA A 207 6.30 -6.62 7.23
C ALA A 207 6.74 -7.94 7.89
N ILE A 208 8.06 -8.07 8.10
CA ILE A 208 8.64 -9.15 8.90
C ILE A 208 8.32 -8.95 10.39
N SER A 209 8.26 -7.70 10.86
CA SER A 209 7.95 -7.41 12.26
C SER A 209 6.46 -7.63 12.56
N PRO A 210 6.09 -8.39 13.59
CA PRO A 210 4.69 -8.61 13.99
C PRO A 210 4.14 -7.50 14.91
N MET A 211 4.78 -6.32 14.91
CA MET A 211 4.50 -5.23 15.86
C MET A 211 3.05 -4.75 15.86
N PHE A 212 2.35 -4.88 14.73
CA PHE A 212 0.96 -4.45 14.57
C PHE A 212 0.00 -5.63 14.44
N TYR A 213 0.32 -6.74 15.12
CA TYR A 213 -0.50 -7.96 15.15
C TYR A 213 -0.61 -8.68 13.80
N ASN A 214 0.20 -8.31 12.80
CA ASN A 214 0.40 -9.07 11.58
C ASN A 214 1.25 -10.33 11.84
N ASN A 215 1.05 -11.37 11.03
CA ASN A 215 2.05 -12.42 10.93
C ASN A 215 3.32 -11.84 10.24
N PRO A 216 4.53 -12.29 10.63
CA PRO A 216 5.73 -12.03 9.85
C PRO A 216 5.55 -12.52 8.43
N ALA A 217 5.69 -11.62 7.46
CA ALA A 217 5.45 -11.91 6.06
C ALA A 217 6.36 -11.12 5.12
N PHE A 218 6.60 -11.69 3.94
CA PHE A 218 7.20 -11.02 2.79
C PHE A 218 6.40 -11.34 1.52
N MET A 219 6.63 -10.58 0.45
CA MET A 219 5.89 -10.72 -0.80
C MET A 219 6.83 -11.03 -1.95
N VAL A 220 6.40 -11.93 -2.84
CA VAL A 220 7.04 -12.22 -4.12
C VAL A 220 6.13 -11.74 -5.24
N TRP A 221 6.65 -10.86 -6.09
CA TRP A 221 5.91 -10.22 -7.17
C TRP A 221 6.19 -10.91 -8.50
N ASP A 222 5.14 -11.30 -9.22
CA ASP A 222 5.21 -11.83 -10.57
C ASP A 222 4.97 -10.69 -11.57
N PHE A 223 5.76 -10.63 -12.64
CA PHE A 223 5.63 -9.60 -13.69
C PHE A 223 5.75 -10.22 -15.10
N ASP A 224 5.18 -9.54 -16.10
CA ASP A 224 5.34 -9.93 -17.50
C ASP A 224 6.73 -9.49 -18.01
N PRO A 225 7.58 -10.40 -18.51
CA PRO A 225 8.94 -10.06 -18.91
C PRO A 225 9.05 -9.21 -20.18
N SER A 226 7.95 -9.05 -20.93
CA SER A 226 7.88 -8.29 -22.18
C SER A 226 7.35 -6.88 -21.95
N THR A 227 6.30 -6.73 -21.14
CA THR A 227 5.67 -5.43 -20.85
C THR A 227 6.13 -4.81 -19.54
N TYR A 228 6.71 -5.62 -18.65
CA TYR A 228 7.06 -5.29 -17.27
C TYR A 228 5.85 -4.94 -16.38
N ASP A 229 4.62 -5.27 -16.80
CA ASP A 229 3.45 -5.06 -15.95
C ASP A 229 3.46 -6.04 -14.76
N LEU A 230 3.05 -5.58 -13.58
CA LEU A 230 2.82 -6.47 -12.45
C LEU A 230 1.58 -7.34 -12.69
N MET A 231 1.77 -8.65 -12.60
CA MET A 231 0.73 -9.63 -12.90
C MET A 231 0.11 -10.20 -11.63
N ASP A 232 0.91 -10.40 -10.59
CA ASP A 232 0.44 -11.02 -9.35
C ASP A 232 1.41 -10.78 -8.20
N PHE A 233 0.98 -11.10 -6.98
CA PHE A 233 1.89 -11.31 -5.86
C PHE A 233 1.48 -12.52 -5.03
N THR A 234 2.48 -13.19 -4.45
CA THR A 234 2.28 -14.24 -3.44
C THR A 234 2.84 -13.75 -2.11
N VAL A 235 2.02 -13.81 -1.08
CA VAL A 235 2.42 -13.51 0.30
C VAL A 235 2.94 -14.79 0.94
N TYR A 236 4.18 -14.75 1.43
CA TYR A 236 4.77 -15.80 2.25
C TYR A 236 4.84 -15.32 3.68
N GLY A 237 4.46 -16.18 4.62
CA GLY A 237 4.50 -15.83 6.03
C GLY A 237 4.55 -17.05 6.93
N THR A 238 4.64 -16.78 8.23
CA THR A 238 4.72 -17.80 9.28
C THR A 238 3.72 -17.44 10.37
N ASN A 239 3.04 -18.44 10.93
CA ASN A 239 2.11 -18.23 12.03
C ASN A 239 2.86 -18.26 13.36
N LEU A 240 2.73 -17.19 14.16
CA LEU A 240 3.36 -17.10 15.48
C LEU A 240 2.53 -17.74 16.61
N SER A 241 1.34 -18.29 16.34
CA SER A 241 0.47 -18.88 17.37
C SER A 241 1.03 -20.15 18.02
N ASP A 242 1.95 -20.84 17.35
CA ASP A 242 2.52 -22.09 17.86
C ASP A 242 3.72 -21.83 18.77
N ASN A 243 3.45 -21.67 20.07
CA ASN A 243 4.47 -21.55 21.13
C ASN A 243 5.46 -22.73 21.21
N ASN A 244 5.24 -23.80 20.44
CA ASN A 244 6.05 -25.02 20.41
C ASN A 244 6.97 -25.11 19.17
N GLN A 245 6.95 -24.15 18.25
CA GLN A 245 7.82 -24.17 17.08
C GLN A 245 9.17 -23.51 17.38
N SER A 246 10.23 -24.31 17.30
CA SER A 246 11.62 -23.84 17.49
C SER A 246 12.20 -23.11 16.27
N ALA A 247 11.48 -23.08 15.14
CA ALA A 247 11.89 -22.43 13.90
C ALA A 247 10.66 -21.83 13.20
N LEU A 248 10.84 -20.69 12.52
CA LEU A 248 9.79 -20.07 11.70
C LEU A 248 9.53 -20.92 10.45
N ASP A 249 8.29 -21.38 10.26
CA ASP A 249 7.87 -22.15 9.09
C ASP A 249 7.25 -21.21 8.04
N TRP A 250 8.05 -20.80 7.05
CA TRP A 250 7.63 -19.89 5.99
C TRP A 250 6.85 -20.64 4.91
N GLN A 251 5.58 -20.30 4.75
CA GLN A 251 4.66 -20.93 3.81
C GLN A 251 3.96 -19.88 2.94
N PRO A 252 3.55 -20.22 1.70
CA PRO A 252 2.67 -19.34 0.94
C PRO A 252 1.31 -19.24 1.65
N LEU A 253 0.90 -18.03 1.98
CA LEU A 253 -0.35 -17.73 2.67
C LEU A 253 -1.51 -17.53 1.68
N PHE A 254 -1.32 -16.61 0.73
CA PHE A 254 -2.28 -16.38 -0.34
C PHE A 254 -1.60 -15.76 -1.57
N LYS A 255 -2.32 -15.83 -2.69
CA LYS A 255 -1.95 -15.23 -3.97
C LYS A 255 -3.04 -14.24 -4.40
N ALA A 256 -2.68 -13.04 -4.87
CA ALA A 256 -3.65 -11.99 -5.17
C ALA A 256 -4.68 -12.41 -6.21
N SER A 257 -4.24 -13.05 -7.31
CA SER A 257 -5.14 -13.55 -8.35
C SER A 257 -6.23 -14.51 -7.84
N THR A 258 -5.86 -15.42 -6.94
CA THR A 258 -6.81 -16.37 -6.33
C THR A 258 -7.68 -15.69 -5.27
N ALA A 259 -7.08 -14.85 -4.42
CA ALA A 259 -7.78 -14.22 -3.30
C ALA A 259 -8.79 -13.17 -3.76
N TYR A 260 -8.46 -12.41 -4.81
CA TYR A 260 -9.28 -11.30 -5.30
C TYR A 260 -9.98 -11.61 -6.63
N ASN A 261 -9.80 -12.84 -7.15
CA ASN A 261 -10.36 -13.29 -8.43
C ASN A 261 -10.04 -12.35 -9.60
N VAL A 262 -8.76 -12.00 -9.72
CA VAL A 262 -8.23 -11.08 -10.74
C VAL A 262 -7.18 -11.77 -11.62
N SER A 263 -7.09 -11.32 -12.87
CA SER A 263 -6.15 -11.84 -13.87
C SER A 263 -4.82 -11.06 -13.93
N SER A 264 -4.79 -9.84 -13.39
CA SER A 264 -3.60 -8.99 -13.27
C SER A 264 -3.77 -8.01 -12.11
N LEU A 265 -2.72 -7.24 -11.81
CA LEU A 265 -2.76 -6.13 -10.84
C LEU A 265 -2.99 -4.76 -11.52
N SER A 266 -3.55 -4.77 -12.73
CA SER A 266 -3.88 -3.54 -13.46
C SER A 266 -5.01 -2.76 -12.78
N TRP A 267 -5.14 -1.48 -13.12
CA TRP A 267 -6.21 -0.62 -12.62
C TRP A 267 -7.61 -1.23 -12.81
N SER A 268 -7.89 -1.74 -14.01
CA SER A 268 -9.24 -2.25 -14.34
C SER A 268 -9.60 -3.47 -13.50
N GLU A 269 -8.66 -4.39 -13.28
CA GLU A 269 -8.89 -5.57 -12.46
C GLU A 269 -9.06 -5.22 -10.97
N MET A 270 -8.27 -4.27 -10.46
CA MET A 270 -8.38 -3.81 -9.07
C MET A 270 -9.69 -3.04 -8.85
N ASN A 271 -10.10 -2.23 -9.82
CA ASN A 271 -11.40 -1.55 -9.80
C ASN A 271 -12.57 -2.56 -9.82
N ASN A 272 -12.49 -3.62 -10.64
CA ASN A 272 -13.49 -4.68 -10.64
C ASN A 272 -13.60 -5.38 -9.28
N PHE A 273 -12.48 -5.64 -8.61
CA PHE A 273 -12.49 -6.16 -7.25
C PHE A 273 -13.19 -5.20 -6.28
N ILE A 274 -12.87 -3.90 -6.31
CA ILE A 274 -13.50 -2.88 -5.45
C ILE A 274 -15.02 -2.82 -5.68
N VAL A 275 -15.48 -2.80 -6.93
CA VAL A 275 -16.91 -2.75 -7.27
C VAL A 275 -17.64 -3.98 -6.72
N ASN A 276 -17.05 -5.17 -6.84
CA ASN A 276 -17.62 -6.39 -6.25
C ASN A 276 -17.65 -6.29 -4.71
N ALA A 277 -16.54 -5.85 -4.10
CA ALA A 277 -16.41 -5.68 -2.65
C ALA A 277 -17.40 -4.63 -2.08
N ALA A 278 -17.79 -3.64 -2.88
CA ALA A 278 -18.82 -2.66 -2.51
C ALA A 278 -20.24 -3.25 -2.38
N THR A 279 -20.44 -4.50 -2.83
CA THR A 279 -21.74 -5.21 -2.73
C THR A 279 -21.65 -6.56 -2.02
N ASP A 280 -20.45 -7.03 -1.68
CA ASP A 280 -20.21 -8.29 -0.99
C ASP A 280 -19.24 -8.07 0.19
N SER A 281 -19.79 -8.06 1.41
CA SER A 281 -19.01 -7.85 2.63
C SER A 281 -17.92 -8.90 2.81
N ALA A 282 -18.14 -10.13 2.33
CA ALA A 282 -17.17 -11.22 2.51
C ALA A 282 -15.85 -10.94 1.79
N LEU A 283 -15.86 -10.18 0.69
CA LEU A 283 -14.65 -9.76 -0.01
C LEU A 283 -13.87 -8.71 0.79
N VAL A 284 -14.57 -7.79 1.46
CA VAL A 284 -13.93 -6.80 2.34
C VAL A 284 -13.37 -7.47 3.59
N GLU A 285 -14.11 -8.40 4.19
CA GLU A 285 -13.64 -9.25 5.31
C GLU A 285 -12.38 -10.04 4.91
N GLN A 286 -12.38 -10.67 3.74
CA GLN A 286 -11.22 -11.40 3.23
C GLN A 286 -10.02 -10.47 3.00
N TYR A 287 -10.24 -9.30 2.41
CA TYR A 287 -9.18 -8.29 2.23
C TYR A 287 -8.62 -7.82 3.56
N TYR A 288 -9.48 -7.57 4.56
CA TYR A 288 -9.08 -7.24 5.92
C TYR A 288 -8.17 -8.33 6.53
N TYR A 289 -8.54 -9.61 6.42
CA TYR A 289 -7.71 -10.69 6.96
C TYR A 289 -6.38 -10.86 6.21
N ASN A 290 -6.42 -10.69 4.89
CA ASN A 290 -5.23 -10.72 4.06
C ASN A 290 -4.25 -9.58 4.40
N SER A 291 -4.75 -8.41 4.80
CA SER A 291 -3.92 -7.23 5.09
C SER A 291 -2.93 -7.48 6.23
N GLN A 292 -3.27 -8.31 7.21
CA GLN A 292 -2.38 -8.67 8.32
C GLN A 292 -1.75 -10.06 8.14
N ALA A 293 -1.61 -10.51 6.88
CA ALA A 293 -1.03 -11.80 6.54
C ALA A 293 -1.72 -12.99 7.26
N LEU A 294 -3.06 -13.00 7.25
CA LEU A 294 -3.90 -14.04 7.86
C LEU A 294 -3.61 -14.24 9.36
N SER A 295 -3.30 -13.16 10.06
CA SER A 295 -3.01 -13.22 11.49
C SER A 295 -4.23 -13.58 12.30
N TYR A 296 -4.06 -14.55 13.21
CA TYR A 296 -5.08 -14.94 14.17
C TYR A 296 -5.29 -13.89 15.28
N GLN A 297 -4.38 -12.91 15.40
CA GLN A 297 -4.46 -11.84 16.40
C GLN A 297 -5.36 -10.68 15.95
N GLN A 298 -5.82 -10.70 14.70
CA GLN A 298 -6.80 -9.72 14.22
C GLN A 298 -8.14 -9.90 14.93
N THR A 299 -8.77 -8.76 15.24
CA THR A 299 -10.18 -8.70 15.61
C THR A 299 -11.06 -9.01 14.40
N SER A 300 -12.31 -9.42 14.61
CA SER A 300 -13.25 -9.54 13.49
C SER A 300 -13.56 -8.17 12.88
N CYS A 301 -13.76 -8.14 11.56
CA CYS A 301 -14.15 -6.96 10.80
C CYS A 301 -15.52 -7.19 10.15
N GLU A 302 -16.55 -7.39 10.96
CA GLU A 302 -17.89 -7.78 10.49
C GLU A 302 -18.92 -6.66 10.62
N ASP A 303 -18.61 -5.61 11.39
CA ASP A 303 -19.51 -4.48 11.53
C ASP A 303 -19.36 -3.48 10.36
N SER A 304 -20.44 -2.74 10.10
CA SER A 304 -20.49 -1.76 9.00
C SER A 304 -19.40 -0.69 9.08
N VAL A 305 -18.87 -0.37 10.28
CA VAL A 305 -17.83 0.65 10.43
C VAL A 305 -16.52 0.08 9.91
N CYS A 306 -16.12 -1.11 10.35
CA CYS A 306 -14.89 -1.74 9.88
C CYS A 306 -14.92 -2.02 8.36
N LEU A 307 -16.03 -2.56 7.86
CA LEU A 307 -16.22 -2.85 6.44
C LEU A 307 -16.11 -1.57 5.59
N THR A 308 -16.81 -0.51 5.99
CA THR A 308 -16.76 0.78 5.30
C THR A 308 -15.35 1.36 5.30
N TRP A 309 -14.65 1.24 6.43
CA TRP A 309 -13.29 1.73 6.59
C TRP A 309 -12.33 1.08 5.59
N TYR A 310 -12.32 -0.25 5.53
CA TYR A 310 -11.45 -0.98 4.60
C TYR A 310 -11.87 -0.84 3.15
N LEU A 311 -13.17 -0.75 2.84
CA LEU A 311 -13.62 -0.50 1.47
C LEU A 311 -13.16 0.88 0.99
N CYS A 312 -13.41 1.93 1.78
CA CYS A 312 -12.98 3.29 1.46
C CYS A 312 -11.48 3.41 1.31
N SER A 313 -10.70 2.64 2.10
CA SER A 313 -9.25 2.70 2.03
C SER A 313 -8.69 2.12 0.73
N MET A 314 -9.43 1.31 -0.03
CA MET A 314 -8.97 0.79 -1.32
C MET A 314 -8.80 1.88 -2.39
N MET A 315 -9.38 3.08 -2.19
CA MET A 315 -9.26 4.22 -3.09
C MET A 315 -8.13 5.15 -2.65
N TRP A 316 -7.44 5.76 -3.62
CA TRP A 316 -6.30 6.62 -3.31
C TRP A 316 -6.72 8.08 -3.03
N TRP A 317 -7.09 8.36 -1.78
CA TRP A 317 -7.43 9.71 -1.32
C TRP A 317 -6.20 10.60 -1.08
N SER A 318 -6.35 11.92 -1.27
CA SER A 318 -5.30 12.89 -0.96
C SER A 318 -5.43 13.48 0.45
N THR A 319 -6.66 13.58 0.98
CA THR A 319 -6.92 14.24 2.26
C THR A 319 -7.74 13.37 3.23
N PRO A 320 -7.59 13.56 4.55
CA PRO A 320 -8.47 12.93 5.54
C PRO A 320 -9.94 13.30 5.34
N GLU A 321 -10.24 14.50 4.82
CA GLU A 321 -11.58 14.96 4.52
C GLU A 321 -12.25 14.12 3.42
N ASP A 322 -11.55 13.84 2.31
CA ASP A 322 -12.06 12.99 1.22
C ASP A 322 -12.32 11.56 1.73
N TYR A 323 -11.37 11.03 2.52
CA TYR A 323 -11.52 9.70 3.12
C TYR A 323 -12.74 9.64 4.04
N THR A 324 -12.90 10.64 4.91
CA THR A 324 -14.05 10.73 5.83
C THR A 324 -15.38 10.90 5.08
N ALA A 325 -15.39 11.64 3.97
CA ALA A 325 -16.57 11.79 3.12
C ALA A 325 -17.02 10.42 2.55
N CYS A 326 -16.08 9.59 2.11
CA CYS A 326 -16.38 8.21 1.72
C CYS A 326 -17.00 7.40 2.88
N LEU A 327 -16.42 7.49 4.09
CA LEU A 327 -16.90 6.73 5.25
C LEU A 327 -18.34 7.09 5.64
N ALA A 328 -18.72 8.36 5.53
CA ALA A 328 -20.06 8.83 5.86
C ALA A 328 -21.16 8.16 5.02
N ALA A 329 -20.80 7.64 3.84
CA ALA A 329 -21.73 7.03 2.89
C ALA A 329 -21.66 5.50 2.79
N GLY A 330 -20.55 4.89 3.20
CA GLY A 330 -20.31 3.44 3.12
C GLY A 330 -21.12 2.60 4.13
N SER A 331 -21.91 3.24 5.00
CA SER A 331 -22.84 2.63 5.98
C SER A 331 -23.90 1.66 5.41
N ARG A 332 -23.79 1.27 4.13
CA ARG A 332 -24.67 0.37 3.40
C ARG A 332 -24.18 -1.08 3.35
N LEU A 333 -22.93 -1.36 3.73
CA LEU A 333 -22.42 -2.72 3.87
C LEU A 333 -22.76 -3.29 5.25
N GLU A 334 -23.68 -4.25 5.29
CA GLU A 334 -23.95 -5.08 6.48
C GLU A 334 -23.42 -6.49 6.22
N SER A 335 -22.82 -7.14 7.23
CA SER A 335 -22.28 -8.49 7.06
C SER A 335 -23.37 -9.50 6.70
N THR A 336 -23.04 -10.42 5.79
CA THR A 336 -23.94 -11.53 5.40
C THR A 336 -24.27 -12.48 6.56
N SER A 337 -23.47 -12.47 7.64
CA SER A 337 -23.72 -13.25 8.87
C SER A 337 -24.90 -12.71 9.70
N ALA A 338 -25.24 -11.43 9.55
CA ALA A 338 -26.39 -10.80 10.21
C ALA A 338 -27.73 -11.11 9.49
N ALA A 339 -27.70 -11.54 8.23
CA ALA A 339 -28.89 -11.76 7.40
C ALA A 339 -29.64 -13.07 7.69
N THR A 340 -29.12 -13.95 8.56
CA THR A 340 -29.79 -15.21 8.92
C THR A 340 -30.32 -15.21 10.35
N SER A 341 -31.49 -14.60 10.53
CA SER A 341 -32.46 -14.99 11.59
C SER A 341 -33.86 -14.47 11.25
N PRO A 342 -34.71 -15.22 10.52
CA PRO A 342 -36.13 -14.96 10.57
C PRO A 342 -36.62 -15.45 11.95
N LEU A 343 -36.85 -14.52 12.87
CA LEU A 343 -37.62 -14.81 14.08
C LEU A 343 -38.97 -15.41 13.65
N PRO A 344 -39.34 -16.62 14.11
CA PRO A 344 -40.66 -17.16 13.80
C PRO A 344 -41.69 -16.28 14.49
N SER A 345 -42.57 -15.70 13.68
CA SER A 345 -43.72 -14.91 14.12
C SER A 345 -44.74 -15.85 14.74
N THR A 346 -44.60 -16.14 16.04
CA THR A 346 -45.70 -16.68 16.83
C THR A 346 -46.14 -15.63 17.84
N PHE A 347 -47.09 -14.81 17.40
CA PHE A 347 -48.04 -14.15 18.30
C PHE A 347 -48.80 -15.25 19.05
N VAL A 348 -48.58 -15.36 20.35
CA VAL A 348 -49.57 -15.96 21.26
C VAL A 348 -49.87 -14.90 22.33
N LEU A 349 -51.09 -14.37 22.25
CA LEU A 349 -51.71 -13.62 23.32
C LEU A 349 -51.79 -14.50 24.58
N ALA A 350 -51.25 -14.03 25.69
CA ALA A 350 -51.70 -14.42 27.01
C ALA A 350 -51.70 -13.18 27.91
N SER A 351 -52.86 -12.53 27.97
CA SER A 351 -53.21 -11.64 29.07
C SER A 351 -53.40 -12.49 30.32
N ILE A 352 -52.79 -12.12 31.44
CA ILE A 352 -53.36 -12.21 32.80
C ILE A 352 -52.59 -11.22 33.70
N THR A 353 -53.37 -10.29 34.23
CA THR A 353 -53.10 -9.36 35.32
C THR A 353 -52.81 -10.06 36.65
N ILE A 354 -51.96 -9.46 37.50
CA ILE A 354 -52.09 -9.23 38.97
C ILE A 354 -50.68 -8.78 39.46
N LEU A 355 -50.49 -7.49 39.76
CA LEU A 355 -50.63 -6.81 41.06
C LEU A 355 -49.42 -6.96 42.01
N ALA A 356 -48.61 -5.89 42.01
CA ALA A 356 -48.03 -5.18 43.15
C ALA A 356 -46.95 -5.81 44.08
N LEU A 357 -46.02 -4.89 44.41
CA LEU A 357 -45.32 -4.69 45.69
C LEU A 357 -44.09 -5.60 45.96
N TRP A 358 -42.89 -5.02 45.99
CA TRP A 358 -42.18 -4.54 47.20
C TRP A 358 -40.75 -4.08 46.83
N LEU A 359 -40.40 -2.87 47.31
CA LEU A 359 -39.08 -2.30 47.65
C LEU A 359 -37.85 -2.58 46.78
#